data_AF-A0A1S6KZV8-F1
#
_entry.id   AF-A0A1S6KZV8-F1
#
_cell.length_a   1.000
_cell.length_b   1.000
_cell.length_c   1.000
_cell.angle_alpha   90.00
_cell.angle_beta   90.00
_cell.angle_gamma   90.00
#
_symmetry.space_group_name_H-M   'P 1'
#
loop_
_entity.id
_entity.type
_entity.pdbx_description
1 polymer ?
#
loop_
_entity_poly.entity_id
_entity_poly.type
_entity_poly.pdbx_seq_one_letter_code
_entity_poly.pdbx_strand_id
1 'polypeptide(L)' 'LMLGESRTLFSYIVRESGHFYVCGDCTMAEHVNRTLKQIIQEQGGMSSQQAETYMLKMRDENRYHEDIFGITLRTAEVH' A
#
# COMPACT_ATOMS: atom_id res chain seq x y z
N LEU A 1 -3.27 2.75 12.05
CA LEU A 1 -3.35 1.27 12.06
C LEU A 1 -2.12 0.65 11.41
N MET A 2 -1.86 0.82 10.10
CA MET A 2 -0.69 0.21 9.42
C MET A 2 0.66 0.48 10.10
N LEU A 3 0.94 1.71 10.52
CA LEU A 3 2.21 2.06 11.18
C LEU A 3 2.40 1.37 12.53
N GLY A 4 1.32 1.10 13.27
CA GLY A 4 1.36 0.40 14.56
C GLY A 4 1.77 -1.07 14.42
N GLU A 5 1.46 -1.69 13.29
CA GLU A 5 1.76 -3.10 12.96
C GLU A 5 2.84 -3.23 11.88
N SER A 6 3.67 -2.19 11.70
CA SER A 6 4.63 -2.06 10.60
C SER A 6 5.59 -3.24 10.48
N ARG A 7 6.11 -3.75 11.61
CA ARG A 7 7.03 -4.90 11.64
C ARG A 7 6.36 -6.18 11.14
N THR A 8 5.14 -6.45 11.60
CA THR A 8 4.36 -7.63 11.19
C THR A 8 4.02 -7.55 9.71
N LEU A 9 3.56 -6.37 9.26
CA LEU A 9 3.22 -6.15 7.86
C LEU A 9 4.43 -6.33 6.92
N PHE A 10 5.61 -5.83 7.33
CA PHE A 10 6.85 -6.05 6.58
C PHE A 10 7.20 -7.54 6.46
N SER A 11 7.04 -8.32 7.53
CA SER A 11 7.28 -9.78 7.48
C SER A 11 6.38 -10.45 6.45
N TYR A 12 5.07 -10.20 6.51
CA TYR A 12 4.12 -10.79 5.58
C TYR A 12 4.42 -10.44 4.12
N ILE A 13 4.76 -9.18 3.84
CA ILE A 13 4.97 -8.73 2.47
C ILE A 13 6.32 -9.17 1.90
N VAL A 14 7.39 -9.05 2.69
CA VAL A 14 8.76 -9.18 2.21
C VAL A 14 9.36 -10.56 2.47
N ARG A 15 9.08 -11.15 3.64
CA ARG A 15 9.65 -12.46 4.02
C ARG A 15 8.78 -13.63 3.59
N GLU A 16 7.47 -13.43 3.59
CA GLU A 16 6.50 -14.50 3.31
C GLU A 16 5.88 -14.37 1.91
N SER A 17 6.29 -13.37 1.13
CA SER A 17 5.79 -13.11 -0.22
C SER A 17 4.26 -12.99 -0.27
N GLY A 18 3.66 -12.39 0.75
CA GLY A 18 2.22 -12.19 0.86
C GLY A 18 1.66 -11.27 -0.22
N HIS A 19 0.34 -11.32 -0.37
CA HIS A 19 -0.42 -10.46 -1.26
C HIS A 19 -1.04 -9.30 -0.46
N PHE A 20 -1.08 -8.13 -1.09
CA PHE A 20 -1.63 -6.91 -0.51
C PHE A 20 -2.72 -6.36 -1.44
N TYR A 21 -3.90 -6.14 -0.87
CA TYR A 21 -5.10 -5.70 -1.60
C TYR A 21 -5.57 -4.37 -1.03
N VAL A 22 -5.86 -3.42 -1.92
CA VAL A 22 -6.38 -2.09 -1.59
C VAL A 22 -7.67 -1.88 -2.36
N CYS A 23 -8.75 -1.51 -1.68
CA CYS A 23 -10.03 -1.24 -2.30
C CYS A 23 -10.68 -0.02 -1.65
N GLY A 24 -11.17 0.92 -2.45
CA GLY A 24 -11.82 2.16 -1.99
C GLY A 24 -11.58 3.34 -2.92
N ASP A 25 -11.58 4.55 -2.38
CA ASP A 25 -11.38 5.77 -3.17
C ASP A 25 -9.90 6.03 -3.52
N CYS A 26 -9.68 6.85 -4.55
CA CYS A 26 -8.36 7.19 -5.07
C CYS A 26 -7.44 7.83 -4.02
N THR A 27 -7.96 8.72 -3.17
CA THR A 27 -7.16 9.40 -2.13
C THR A 27 -6.73 8.41 -1.05
N MET A 28 -7.62 7.51 -0.63
CA MET A 28 -7.29 6.43 0.30
C MET A 28 -6.21 5.52 -0.27
N ALA A 29 -6.32 5.13 -1.55
CA ALA A 29 -5.33 4.28 -2.21
C ALA A 29 -3.93 4.91 -2.25
N GLU A 30 -3.85 6.19 -2.61
CA GLU A 30 -2.60 6.94 -2.61
C GLU A 30 -1.97 6.99 -1.21
N HIS A 31 -2.78 7.22 -0.18
CA HIS A 31 -2.34 7.24 1.21
C HIS A 31 -1.80 5.88 1.66
N VAL A 32 -2.51 4.80 1.35
CA VAL A 32 -2.07 3.43 1.64
C VAL A 32 -0.76 3.11 0.94
N ASN A 33 -0.62 3.46 -0.36
CA ASN A 33 0.60 3.25 -1.12
C ASN A 33 1.80 3.95 -0.47
N ARG A 34 1.65 5.22 -0.09
CA ARG A 34 2.69 6.00 0.57
C ARG A 34 3.08 5.42 1.93
N THR A 35 2.10 5.04 2.75
CA THR A 35 2.37 4.42 4.05
C THR A 35 3.04 3.06 3.91
N LEU A 36 2.65 2.25 2.93
CA LEU A 36 3.30 0.96 2.69
C LEU A 36 4.76 1.12 2.25
N LYS A 37 5.05 2.07 1.35
CA LYS A 37 6.43 2.41 0.97
C LYS A 37 7.26 2.82 2.17
N GLN A 38 6.72 3.66 3.05
CA GLN A 38 7.40 4.07 4.29
C GLN A 38 7.74 2.86 5.17
N ILE A 39 6.80 1.92 5.35
CA ILE A 39 7.04 0.70 6.13
C ILE A 39 8.15 -0.15 5.53
N ILE A 40 8.18 -0.31 4.20
CA ILE A 40 9.24 -1.05 3.50
C ILE A 40 10.61 -0.38 3.67
N GLN A 41 10.66 0.95 3.60
CA GLN A 41 11.89 1.72 3.85
C GLN A 41 12.40 1.54 5.27
N GLU A 42 11.55 1.82 6.27
CA GLU A 42 11.95 1.84 7.67
C GLU A 42 12.26 0.44 8.21
N GLN A 43 11.42 -0.56 7.92
CA GLN A 43 11.61 -1.92 8.45
C GLN A 43 12.65 -2.71 7.65
N GLY A 44 12.81 -2.41 6.36
CA GLY A 44 13.77 -3.07 5.49
C GLY A 44 15.14 -2.39 5.39
N GLY A 45 15.29 -1.19 5.98
CA GLY A 45 16.50 -0.37 5.79
C GLY A 45 16.72 0.01 4.33
N MET A 46 15.64 0.13 3.55
CA MET A 46 15.69 0.41 2.11
C MET A 46 15.64 1.92 1.85
N SER A 47 16.34 2.37 0.81
CA SER A 47 16.17 3.73 0.29
C SER A 47 14.79 3.92 -0.33
N SER A 48 14.40 5.18 -0.55
CA SER A 48 13.14 5.51 -1.23
C SER A 48 13.04 4.84 -2.61
N GLN A 49 14.12 4.86 -3.39
CA GLN A 49 14.18 4.22 -4.71
C GLN A 49 14.07 2.68 -4.62
N GLN A 50 14.69 2.07 -3.61
CA GLN A 50 14.58 0.62 -3.39
C GLN A 50 13.16 0.21 -3.02
N ALA A 51 12.48 0.99 -2.17
CA ALA A 51 11.09 0.72 -1.82
C ALA A 51 10.14 0.92 -3.01
N GLU A 52 10.34 1.95 -3.83
CA GLU A 52 9.60 2.14 -5.08
C GLU A 52 9.79 0.94 -6.02
N THR A 53 11.03 0.51 -6.20
CA THR A 53 11.39 -0.67 -7.02
C THR A 53 10.74 -1.94 -6.47
N TYR A 54 10.69 -2.10 -5.14
CA TYR A 54 10.05 -3.24 -4.51
C TYR A 54 8.53 -3.25 -4.72
N MET A 55 7.88 -2.08 -4.66
CA MET A 55 6.45 -1.94 -4.97
C MET A 55 6.14 -2.31 -6.42
N LEU A 56 6.99 -1.90 -7.37
CA LEU A 56 6.87 -2.30 -8.78
C LEU A 56 7.02 -3.81 -8.94
N LYS A 57 8.03 -4.40 -8.31
CA LYS A 57 8.22 -5.85 -8.28
C LYS A 57 6.98 -6.59 -7.75
N MET A 58 6.36 -6.10 -6.67
CA MET A 58 5.13 -6.71 -6.15
C MET A 58 3.97 -6.66 -7.15
N ARG A 59 3.86 -5.59 -7.95
CA ARG A 59 2.86 -5.50 -9.03
C ARG A 59 3.17 -6.49 -10.15
N ASP A 60 4.43 -6.57 -10.58
CA ASP A 60 4.88 -7.50 -11.62
C ASP A 60 4.68 -8.97 -11.21
N GLU A 61 4.86 -9.27 -9.92
CA GLU A 61 4.61 -10.60 -9.34
C GLU A 61 3.14 -10.87 -9.02
N ASN A 62 2.22 -9.97 -9.37
CA ASN A 62 0.79 -10.07 -9.08
C ASN A 62 0.47 -10.23 -7.58
N ARG A 63 1.21 -9.52 -6.73
CA ARG A 63 1.06 -9.52 -5.26
C ARG A 63 0.56 -8.19 -4.69
N TYR A 64 0.51 -7.13 -5.50
CA TYR A 64 -0.09 -5.84 -5.10
C TYR A 64 -1.26 -5.50 -6.00
N HIS A 65 -2.45 -5.44 -5.40
CA HIS A 65 -3.72 -5.32 -6.09
C HIS A 65 -4.45 -4.06 -5.64
N GLU A 66 -4.96 -3.29 -6.58
CA GLU A 66 -5.71 -2.06 -6.32
C GLU A 66 -7.06 -2.14 -7.07
N ASP A 67 -8.16 -2.06 -6.34
CA ASP A 67 -9.52 -1.95 -6.87
C ASP A 67 -10.11 -0.60 -6.46
N ILE A 68 -9.85 0.41 -7.29
CA ILE A 68 -10.10 1.80 -6.94
C ILE A 68 -11.39 2.27 -7.60
N PHE A 69 -12.39 2.57 -6.77
CA PHE A 69 -13.60 3.25 -7.20
C PHE A 69 -13.22 4.72 -7.46
N GLY A 70 -13.38 5.19 -8.71
CA GLY A 70 -12.86 6.48 -9.21
C GLY A 70 -13.36 7.74 -8.48
N ILE A 71 -13.98 8.69 -9.19
CA ILE A 71 -14.60 9.85 -8.53
C ILE A 71 -15.81 9.32 -7.75
N THR A 72 -15.59 8.95 -6.50
CA THR A 72 -16.66 8.90 -5.51
C THR A 72 -17.06 10.35 -5.35
N LEU A 73 -18.00 10.82 -6.17
CA LEU A 73 -18.69 12.08 -5.92
C LEU A 73 -19.06 11.98 -4.45
N ARG A 74 -18.49 12.85 -3.61
CA ARG A 74 -19.05 13.08 -2.29
C ARG A 74 -20.46 13.52 -2.60
N THR A 75 -21.43 12.61 -2.55
CA THR A 75 -22.82 12.94 -2.41
C THR A 75 -22.85 13.68 -1.09
N ALA A 76 -22.65 15.00 -1.13
CA ALA A 76 -23.08 15.86 -0.07
C ALA A 76 -24.53 15.46 0.14
N GLU A 77 -24.82 14.90 1.31
CA GLU A 77 -26.17 14.53 1.69
C GLU A 77 -27.03 15.77 1.47
N VAL A 78 -27.91 15.70 0.46
CA VAL A 78 -28.98 16.68 0.28
C VAL A 78 -29.91 16.49 1.46
N HIS A 79 -29.69 17.32 2.49
CA HIS A 79 -30.62 17.55 3.58
C HIS A 79 -31.81 18.37 3.08
#